data_AF-A0A1I2GT87-F1
#
_entry.id   AF-A0A1I2GT87-F1
#
_cell.length_a   1.000
_cell.length_b   1.000
_cell.length_c   1.000
_cell.angle_alpha   90.00
_cell.angle_beta   90.00
_cell.angle_gamma   90.00
#
_symmetry.space_group_name_H-M   'P 1'
#
loop_
_entity.id
_entity.type
_entity.pdbx_description
1 polymer ?
#
loop_
_entity_poly.entity_id
_entity_poly.type
_entity_poly.pdbx_seq_one_letter_code
_entity_poly.pdbx_strand_id
1 'polypeptide(L)'
;MEDGIKRPQPDLSFDELYKQAQASALMLENVGQSILDRLKAQNPEMFEGVIFEMGPIKTRDRALDKINRDYGGDLRQIKDLVRGRFVVDTPEQIAVIKQAIIDDLDIDSMKDKYAEPSSTTGYRDLFQLQIEAVII
;
A
#
# COMPACT_ATOMS: atom_id res chain seq x y z
N MET A 1 -10.01 -16.64 -7.66
CA MET A 1 -9.50 -15.33 -7.21
C MET A 1 -9.73 -14.39 -8.36
N GLU A 2 -10.77 -13.56 -8.25
CA GLU A 2 -11.09 -12.56 -9.28
C GLU A 2 -9.94 -11.55 -9.31
N ASP A 3 -9.30 -11.41 -10.47
CA ASP A 3 -8.41 -10.28 -10.74
C ASP A 3 -9.18 -9.01 -10.40
N GLY A 4 -8.69 -8.26 -9.40
CA GLY A 4 -9.31 -7.02 -8.94
C GLY A 4 -9.67 -6.13 -10.14
N ILE A 5 -10.84 -5.48 -10.06
CA ILE A 5 -11.33 -4.59 -11.10
C ILE A 5 -10.27 -3.52 -11.33
N LYS A 6 -9.52 -3.61 -12.44
CA LYS A 6 -8.52 -2.61 -12.82
C LYS A 6 -9.23 -1.29 -13.11
N ARG A 7 -9.41 -0.43 -12.11
CA ARG A 7 -9.92 0.92 -12.33
C ARG A 7 -8.77 1.74 -12.95
N PRO A 8 -8.87 2.14 -14.22
CA PRO A 8 -7.83 2.99 -14.80
C PRO A 8 -7.82 4.32 -14.05
N GLN A 9 -6.65 4.73 -13.59
CA GLN A 9 -6.45 6.09 -13.06
C GLN A 9 -6.84 7.12 -14.15
N PRO A 10 -7.26 8.33 -13.76
CA PRO A 10 -7.55 9.40 -14.71
C PRO A 10 -6.37 9.64 -15.67
N ASP A 11 -6.68 10.09 -16.88
CA ASP A 11 -5.68 10.39 -17.91
C ASP A 11 -4.90 11.65 -17.53
N LEU A 12 -3.91 11.47 -16.68
CA LEU A 12 -3.04 12.51 -16.13
C LEU A 12 -1.66 12.42 -16.78
N SER A 13 -1.04 13.59 -16.98
CA SER A 13 0.38 13.64 -17.28
C SER A 13 1.21 13.09 -16.12
N PHE A 14 2.43 12.64 -16.42
CA PHE A 14 3.36 12.16 -15.40
C PHE A 14 3.64 13.19 -14.29
N ASP A 15 3.62 14.48 -14.63
CA ASP A 15 3.80 15.57 -13.67
C ASP A 15 2.59 15.76 -12.75
N GLU A 16 1.38 15.64 -13.30
CA GLU A 16 0.15 15.69 -12.51
C GLU A 16 0.05 14.50 -11.55
N LEU A 17 0.41 13.30 -12.01
CA LEU A 17 0.53 12.10 -11.16
C LEU A 17 1.50 12.33 -10.00
N TYR A 18 2.64 12.99 -10.24
CA TYR A 18 3.61 13.29 -9.19
C TYR A 18 3.10 14.34 -8.19
N LYS A 19 2.40 15.38 -8.66
CA LYS A 19 1.77 16.36 -7.77
C LYS A 19 0.71 15.71 -6.89
N GLN A 20 -0.11 14.83 -7.47
CA GLN A 20 -1.09 14.07 -6.72
C GLN A 20 -0.42 13.15 -5.70
N ALA A 21 0.65 12.44 -6.07
CA ALA A 21 1.40 11.60 -5.14
C ALA A 21 1.95 12.40 -3.94
N GLN A 22 2.42 13.63 -4.16
CA GLN A 22 2.86 14.51 -3.06
C GLN A 22 1.70 14.89 -2.13
N ALA A 23 0.53 15.22 -2.68
CA ALA A 23 -0.65 15.54 -1.88
C ALA A 23 -1.21 14.32 -1.13
N SER A 24 -1.22 13.14 -1.77
CA SER A 24 -1.73 11.89 -1.20
C SER A 24 -0.82 11.28 -0.13
N ALA A 25 0.45 11.68 -0.06
CA ALA A 25 1.38 11.18 0.96
C ALA A 25 0.87 11.44 2.39
N LEU A 26 0.40 12.67 2.64
CA LEU A 26 -0.17 13.04 3.94
C LEU A 26 -1.48 12.28 4.23
N MET A 27 -2.28 12.02 3.20
CA MET A 27 -3.51 11.23 3.38
C MET A 27 -3.20 9.79 3.78
N LEU A 28 -2.24 9.14 3.11
CA LEU A 28 -1.83 7.78 3.47
C LEU A 28 -1.23 7.73 4.88
N GLU A 29 -0.45 8.74 5.24
CA GLU A 29 0.11 8.88 6.59
C GLU A 29 -0.99 8.96 7.65
N ASN A 30 -1.95 9.87 7.46
CA ASN A 30 -3.07 10.05 8.40
C ASN A 30 -3.93 8.79 8.51
N VAL A 31 -4.22 8.12 7.39
CA VAL A 31 -5.01 6.88 7.38
C VAL A 31 -4.26 5.76 8.09
N GLY A 32 -2.99 5.54 7.77
CA GLY A 32 -2.18 4.50 8.39
C GLY A 32 -2.03 4.70 9.90
N GLN A 33 -1.80 5.95 10.32
CA GLN A 33 -1.72 6.30 11.73
C GLN A 33 -3.06 6.15 12.45
N SER A 34 -4.17 6.60 11.84
CA SER A 34 -5.52 6.44 12.40
C SER A 34 -5.89 4.98 12.64
N ILE A 35 -5.59 4.10 11.68
CA ILE A 35 -5.78 2.65 11.82
C ILE A 35 -4.95 2.13 13.00
N LEU A 36 -3.67 2.52 13.09
CA LEU A 36 -2.79 2.07 14.17
C LEU A 36 -3.28 2.54 15.55
N ASP A 37 -3.65 3.82 15.67
CA ASP A 37 -4.10 4.42 16.92
C ASP A 37 -5.39 3.75 17.41
N ARG A 38 -6.32 3.47 16.51
CA ARG A 38 -7.54 2.72 16.83
C ARG A 38 -7.23 1.31 17.33
N LEU A 39 -6.33 0.59 16.66
CA LEU A 39 -5.94 -0.77 17.05
C LEU A 39 -5.24 -0.78 18.42
N LYS A 40 -4.36 0.19 18.67
CA LYS A 40 -3.71 0.39 19.98
C LYS A 40 -4.72 0.73 21.08
N ALA A 41 -5.75 1.54 20.79
CA ALA A 41 -6.80 1.85 21.74
C ALA A 41 -7.66 0.62 22.11
N GLN A 42 -7.87 -0.30 21.15
CA GLN A 42 -8.66 -1.51 21.36
C GLN A 42 -7.88 -2.61 22.08
N ASN A 43 -6.60 -2.82 21.73
CA ASN A 43 -5.73 -3.84 22.33
C ASN A 43 -4.29 -3.30 22.50
N PRO A 44 -4.02 -2.51 23.56
CA PRO A 44 -2.72 -1.86 23.76
C PRO A 44 -1.55 -2.83 23.79
N GLU A 45 -1.68 -3.95 24.51
CA GLU A 45 -0.63 -4.96 24.66
C GLU A 45 -0.29 -5.68 23.34
N MET A 46 -1.29 -5.91 22.48
CA MET A 46 -1.07 -6.58 21.19
C MET A 46 -0.33 -5.70 20.18
N PHE A 47 -0.51 -4.37 20.26
CA PHE A 47 0.07 -3.42 19.32
C PHE A 47 1.18 -2.58 19.94
N GLU A 48 1.65 -2.95 21.13
CA GLU A 48 2.88 -2.41 21.72
C GLU A 48 4.05 -2.74 20.78
N GLY A 49 4.82 -1.72 20.37
CA GLY A 49 5.92 -1.88 19.40
C GLY A 49 5.53 -1.78 17.92
N VAL A 50 4.25 -1.94 17.56
CA VAL A 50 3.81 -1.77 16.16
C VAL A 50 3.89 -0.29 15.76
N ILE A 51 4.50 -0.04 14.60
CA ILE A 51 4.63 1.29 14.02
C ILE A 51 4.15 1.32 12.58
N PHE A 52 3.61 2.47 12.17
CA PHE A 52 3.35 2.77 10.77
C PHE A 52 4.42 3.76 10.29
N GLU A 53 5.05 3.45 9.16
CA GLU A 53 6.09 4.28 8.59
C GLU A 53 5.80 4.57 7.12
N MET A 54 5.95 5.84 6.75
CA MET A 54 5.93 6.26 5.36
C MET A 54 7.25 5.91 4.67
N GLY A 55 7.17 5.31 3.49
CA GLY A 55 8.31 5.21 2.59
C GLY A 55 8.48 6.49 1.79
N PRO A 56 9.69 6.77 1.27
CA PRO A 56 9.86 7.90 0.36
C PRO A 56 9.01 7.67 -0.89
N ILE A 57 8.44 8.76 -1.40
CA ILE A 57 7.78 8.78 -2.72
C ILE A 57 8.78 8.23 -3.73
N LYS A 58 8.29 7.34 -4.60
CA LYS A 58 9.14 6.74 -5.62
C LYS A 58 9.81 7.85 -6.43
N THR A 59 11.09 7.71 -6.74
CA THR A 59 11.82 8.68 -7.59
C THR A 59 11.30 8.61 -9.03
N ARG A 60 11.30 9.74 -9.74
CA ARG A 60 10.78 9.86 -11.11
C ARG A 60 11.34 8.79 -12.06
N ASP A 61 12.66 8.61 -12.05
CA ASP A 61 13.33 7.62 -12.91
C ASP A 61 12.81 6.20 -12.65
N ARG A 62 12.77 5.78 -11.37
CA ARG A 62 12.24 4.46 -10.98
C ARG A 62 10.75 4.30 -11.29
N ALA A 63 9.97 5.36 -11.25
CA ALA A 63 8.56 5.33 -11.63
C ALA A 63 8.41 5.11 -13.14
N LEU A 64 9.16 5.85 -13.96
CA LEU A 64 9.19 5.67 -15.42
C LEU A 64 9.68 4.27 -15.81
N ASP A 65 10.77 3.79 -15.20
CA ASP A 65 11.29 2.44 -15.44
C ASP A 65 10.24 1.37 -15.14
N LYS A 66 9.51 1.54 -14.04
CA LYS A 66 8.43 0.62 -13.65
C LYS A 66 7.27 0.67 -14.64
N ILE A 67 6.85 1.87 -15.05
CA ILE A 67 5.77 2.04 -16.04
C ILE A 67 6.11 1.37 -17.35
N ASN A 68 7.32 1.59 -17.86
CA ASN A 68 7.75 1.03 -19.13
C ASN A 68 7.86 -0.50 -19.05
N ARG A 69 8.43 -1.03 -17.95
CA ARG A 69 8.68 -2.47 -17.80
C ARG A 69 7.44 -3.27 -17.44
N ASP A 70 6.65 -2.78 -16.49
CA ASP A 70 5.57 -3.56 -15.87
C ASP A 70 4.19 -3.23 -16.48
N TYR A 71 4.03 -2.03 -17.06
CA TYR A 71 2.74 -1.53 -17.57
C TYR A 71 2.76 -1.16 -19.06
N GLY A 72 3.82 -1.51 -19.79
CA GLY A 72 3.93 -1.25 -21.23
C GLY A 72 3.88 0.24 -21.61
N GLY A 73 4.28 1.13 -20.70
CA GLY A 73 4.22 2.58 -20.89
C GLY A 73 2.92 3.24 -20.40
N ASP A 74 1.93 2.47 -19.94
CA ASP A 74 0.65 3.03 -19.46
C ASP A 74 0.78 3.62 -18.06
N LEU A 75 0.83 4.95 -17.99
CA LEU A 75 0.90 5.72 -16.75
C LEU A 75 -0.26 5.43 -15.79
N ARG A 76 -1.44 5.05 -16.32
CA ARG A 76 -2.67 4.88 -15.50
C ARG A 76 -2.65 3.64 -14.62
N GLN A 77 -1.60 2.82 -14.73
CA GLN A 77 -1.44 1.58 -13.99
C GLN A 77 -0.40 1.67 -12.86
N ILE A 78 0.35 2.77 -12.74
CA ILE A 78 1.28 2.94 -11.61
C ILE A 78 0.50 3.21 -10.32
N LYS A 79 0.74 2.37 -9.32
CA LYS A 79 -0.05 2.31 -8.08
C LYS A 79 0.77 2.45 -6.81
N ASP A 80 2.09 2.59 -6.92
CA ASP A 80 3.01 2.59 -5.78
C ASP A 80 3.95 3.80 -5.78
N LEU A 81 3.48 4.94 -6.28
CA LEU A 81 4.19 6.22 -6.15
C LEU A 81 4.32 6.62 -4.67
N VAL A 82 3.22 6.51 -3.93
CA VAL A 82 3.16 6.68 -2.48
C VAL A 82 3.06 5.29 -1.83
N ARG A 83 3.72 5.11 -0.69
CA ARG A 83 3.72 3.83 0.04
C ARG A 83 3.94 4.05 1.53
N GLY A 84 3.28 3.23 2.33
CA GLY A 84 3.49 3.10 3.77
C GLY A 84 3.67 1.63 4.13
N ARG A 85 4.16 1.36 5.33
CA ARG A 85 4.30 0.02 5.88
C ARG A 85 3.93 -0.01 7.35
N PHE A 86 3.33 -1.11 7.78
CA PHE A 86 3.25 -1.47 9.19
C PHE A 86 4.43 -2.38 9.51
N VAL A 87 5.15 -2.07 10.58
CA VAL A 87 6.20 -2.94 11.13
C VAL A 87 5.61 -3.64 12.35
N VAL A 88 5.63 -4.97 12.31
CA VAL A 88 4.92 -5.88 13.21
C VAL A 88 5.85 -7.00 13.65
N ASP A 89 5.60 -7.53 14.83
CA ASP A 89 6.37 -8.60 15.45
C ASP A 89 5.71 -9.98 15.28
N THR A 90 4.38 -10.03 15.13
CA THR A 90 3.64 -11.30 15.11
C THR A 90 2.71 -11.47 13.89
N PRO A 91 2.45 -12.73 13.46
CA PRO A 91 1.49 -13.04 12.40
C PRO A 91 0.04 -12.66 12.75
N GLU A 92 -0.30 -12.64 14.03
CA GLU A 92 -1.64 -12.26 14.49
C GLU A 92 -1.88 -10.76 14.27
N GLN A 93 -0.87 -9.92 14.52
CA GLN A 93 -0.94 -8.47 14.26
C GLN A 93 -1.20 -8.20 12.78
N ILE A 94 -0.56 -8.96 11.88
CA ILE A 94 -0.79 -8.90 10.44
C ILE A 94 -2.28 -9.09 10.11
N ALA A 95 -2.88 -10.16 10.64
CA ALA A 95 -4.25 -10.52 10.30
C ALA A 95 -5.23 -9.42 10.75
N VAL A 96 -5.01 -8.86 11.94
CA VAL A 96 -5.86 -7.78 12.48
C VAL A 96 -5.68 -6.48 11.69
N ILE A 97 -4.44 -6.08 11.36
CA ILE A 97 -4.18 -4.88 10.55
C ILE A 97 -4.78 -5.02 9.15
N LYS A 98 -4.62 -6.19 8.53
CA LYS A 98 -5.21 -6.50 7.23
C LYS A 98 -6.73 -6.33 7.26
N GLN A 99 -7.39 -6.88 8.28
CA GLN A 99 -8.84 -6.73 8.43
C GLN A 99 -9.24 -5.27 8.63
N ALA A 100 -8.53 -4.53 9.48
CA ALA A 100 -8.79 -3.11 9.70
C ALA A 100 -8.66 -2.26 8.43
N ILE A 101 -7.73 -2.61 7.53
CA ILE A 101 -7.57 -1.94 6.24
C ILE A 101 -8.72 -2.28 5.29
N ILE A 102 -9.15 -3.55 5.24
CA ILE A 102 -10.30 -3.99 4.44
C ILE A 102 -11.59 -3.29 4.89
N ASP A 103 -11.76 -3.10 6.20
CA ASP A 103 -12.97 -2.48 6.76
C ASP A 103 -13.01 -0.96 6.52
N ASP A 104 -11.86 -0.30 6.50
CA ASP A 104 -11.78 1.17 6.43
C ASP A 104 -11.61 1.73 5.01
N LEU A 105 -11.04 0.95 4.08
CA LEU A 105 -10.54 1.46 2.81
C LEU A 105 -11.11 0.68 1.61
N ASP A 106 -11.36 1.40 0.52
CA ASP A 106 -11.66 0.77 -0.79
C ASP A 106 -10.35 0.27 -1.40
N ILE A 107 -10.11 -1.03 -1.35
CA ILE A 107 -8.86 -1.66 -1.81
C ILE A 107 -9.04 -2.14 -3.26
N ASP A 108 -8.27 -1.57 -4.19
CA ASP A 108 -8.28 -2.02 -5.59
C ASP A 108 -7.52 -3.35 -5.80
N SER A 109 -6.41 -3.57 -5.09
CA SER A 109 -5.71 -4.86 -5.10
C SER A 109 -4.97 -5.18 -3.81
N MET A 110 -4.97 -6.46 -3.42
CA MET A 110 -4.26 -6.95 -2.24
C MET A 110 -3.47 -8.21 -2.60
N LYS A 111 -2.18 -8.24 -2.23
CA LYS A 111 -1.30 -9.40 -2.44
C LYS A 111 -0.78 -9.89 -1.09
N ASP A 112 -1.21 -11.08 -0.68
CA ASP A 112 -0.79 -11.68 0.59
C ASP A 112 0.36 -12.68 0.37
N LYS A 113 1.58 -12.14 0.29
CA LYS A 113 2.79 -12.95 0.11
C LYS A 113 3.28 -13.63 1.40
N TYR A 114 2.63 -13.41 2.52
CA TYR A 114 2.92 -14.10 3.76
C TYR A 114 2.18 -15.43 3.84
N ALA A 115 0.89 -15.43 3.50
CA ALA A 115 0.11 -16.66 3.33
C ALA A 115 0.54 -17.44 2.08
N GLU A 116 0.86 -16.74 0.99
CA GLU A 116 1.25 -17.33 -0.29
C GLU A 116 2.65 -16.85 -0.71
N PRO A 117 3.73 -17.40 -0.11
CA PRO A 117 5.09 -16.99 -0.43
C PRO A 117 5.42 -17.27 -1.89
N SER A 118 6.24 -16.39 -2.49
CA SER A 118 6.68 -16.62 -3.88
C SER A 118 7.48 -17.91 -3.98
N SER A 119 7.14 -18.74 -4.96
CA SER A 119 7.70 -20.07 -5.18
C SER A 119 9.21 -20.09 -5.45
N THR A 120 9.81 -18.93 -5.75
CA THR A 120 11.20 -18.81 -6.22
C THR A 120 12.21 -18.33 -5.18
N THR A 121 11.79 -17.67 -4.10
CA THR A 121 12.75 -17.02 -3.18
C THR A 121 12.64 -17.44 -1.72
N GLY A 122 11.58 -18.15 -1.31
CA GLY A 122 11.36 -18.52 0.09
C GLY A 122 11.18 -17.32 1.03
N TYR A 123 11.11 -16.11 0.48
CA TYR A 123 11.01 -14.84 1.17
C TYR A 123 9.59 -14.70 1.74
N ARG A 124 9.47 -14.77 3.07
CA ARG A 124 8.21 -14.59 3.81
C ARG A 124 8.08 -13.12 4.15
N ASP A 125 7.27 -12.42 3.39
CA ASP A 125 7.10 -11.00 3.57
C ASP A 125 5.67 -10.58 3.22
N LEU A 126 5.06 -9.75 4.06
CA LEU A 126 3.94 -8.90 3.64
C LEU A 126 4.49 -7.59 3.10
N PHE A 127 5.38 -7.69 2.12
CA PHE A 127 5.68 -6.51 1.35
C PHE A 127 4.55 -6.28 0.38
N GLN A 128 3.87 -5.17 0.67
CA GLN A 128 2.95 -4.44 -0.19
C GLN A 128 1.48 -4.79 0.04
N LEU A 129 0.96 -4.42 1.22
CA LEU A 129 -0.36 -3.78 1.24
C LEU A 129 -0.24 -2.50 0.40
N GLN A 130 -0.46 -2.66 -0.90
CA GLN A 130 -0.74 -1.55 -1.80
C GLN A 130 -2.13 -1.04 -1.38
N ILE A 131 -2.15 -0.17 -0.38
CA ILE A 131 -3.35 0.61 -0.08
C ILE A 131 -3.51 1.57 -1.26
N GLU A 132 -4.28 1.11 -2.24
CA GLU A 132 -4.71 1.91 -3.36
C GLU A 132 -5.86 2.79 -2.89
N ALA A 133 -5.53 3.86 -2.16
CA ALA A 133 -6.48 4.94 -2.00
C ALA A 133 -6.63 5.58 -3.39
N VAL A 134 -7.60 5.12 -4.18
CA VAL A 134 -8.13 5.86 -5.31
C VAL A 134 -8.84 7.06 -4.71
N ILE A 135 -8.07 8.12 -4.43
CA ILE A 135 -8.62 9.41 -4.07
C ILE A 135 -9.07 10.03 -5.39
N ILE A 136 -10.32 9.75 -5.74
CA ILE A 136 -11.08 10.50 -6.76
C ILE A 136 -11.31 11.92 -6.22
#